data_AF-A0AAU7WG28-F1
#
_entry.id   AF-A0AAU7WG28-F1
#
_cell.length_a   1.000
_cell.length_b   1.000
_cell.length_c   1.000
_cell.angle_alpha   90.00
_cell.angle_beta   90.00
_cell.angle_gamma   90.00
#
_symmetry.space_group_name_H-M   'P 1'
#
loop_
_entity.id
_entity.type
_entity.pdbx_description
1 polymer ?
#
loop_
_entity_poly.entity_id
_entity_poly.type
_entity_poly.pdbx_seq_one_letter_code
_entity_poly.pdbx_strand_id
1 'polypeptide(L)'
;MDHQFFKNIEKKTGVNMNDIFQLANSLQNANFKDENTVRGIIQRVSQIANKRVPKELEDKIVESIVKDGKKLDFNTINKMMNNGK
;
A
#
# COMPACT_ATOMS: atom_id res chain seq x y z
N MET A 1 -4.63 -18.73 -1.76
CA MET A 1 -3.56 -17.76 -2.06
C MET A 1 -2.36 -18.54 -2.56
N ASP A 2 -2.02 -18.44 -3.84
CA ASP A 2 -1.07 -19.34 -4.51
C ASP A 2 0.38 -19.14 -4.07
N HIS A 3 1.04 -20.23 -3.67
CA HIS A 3 2.48 -20.25 -3.35
C HIS A 3 3.36 -19.71 -4.49
N GLN A 4 2.91 -19.84 -5.74
CA GLN A 4 3.63 -19.32 -6.91
C GLN A 4 3.61 -17.79 -6.99
N PHE A 5 2.51 -17.16 -6.58
CA PHE A 5 2.40 -15.69 -6.57
C PHE A 5 3.41 -15.09 -5.59
N PHE A 6 3.48 -15.61 -4.36
CA PHE A 6 4.42 -15.16 -3.34
C PHE A 6 5.88 -15.36 -3.74
N LYS A 7 6.22 -16.53 -4.30
CA LYS A 7 7.58 -16.81 -4.82
C LYS A 7 7.97 -15.86 -5.95
N ASN A 8 7.03 -15.52 -6.83
CA ASN A 8 7.30 -14.60 -7.93
C ASN A 8 7.51 -13.16 -7.45
N ILE A 9 6.77 -12.72 -6.42
CA ILE A 9 7.00 -11.40 -5.82
C ILE A 9 8.33 -11.40 -5.08
N GLU A 10 8.61 -12.39 -4.24
CA GLU A 10 9.87 -12.52 -3.50
C GLU A 10 11.08 -12.51 -4.45
N LYS A 11 11.01 -13.24 -5.58
CA LYS A 11 12.07 -13.22 -6.61
C LYS A 11 12.22 -11.85 -7.30
N LYS A 12 11.12 -11.13 -7.52
CA LYS A 12 11.13 -9.84 -8.23
C LYS A 12 11.52 -8.67 -7.33
N THR A 13 11.14 -8.72 -6.06
CA THR A 13 11.31 -7.61 -5.11
C THR A 13 12.41 -7.87 -4.09
N GLY A 14 12.86 -9.11 -3.94
CA GLY A 14 13.83 -9.53 -2.91
C GLY A 14 13.24 -9.55 -1.50
N VAL A 15 11.91 -9.44 -1.38
CA VAL A 15 11.21 -9.32 -0.10
C VAL A 15 10.82 -10.70 0.43
N ASN A 16 11.17 -11.00 1.68
CA ASN A 16 10.71 -12.20 2.36
C ASN A 16 9.22 -12.11 2.68
N MET A 17 8.44 -13.03 2.10
CA MET A 17 6.99 -13.07 2.28
C MET A 17 6.58 -13.33 3.72
N ASN A 18 7.37 -14.09 4.48
CA ASN A 18 7.11 -14.36 5.88
C ASN A 18 7.12 -13.07 6.72
N ASP A 19 8.03 -12.14 6.43
CA ASP A 19 8.11 -10.86 7.14
C ASP A 19 6.93 -9.95 6.78
N ILE A 20 6.49 -9.98 5.52
CA ILE A 20 5.29 -9.27 5.07
C ILE A 20 4.02 -9.84 5.72
N PHE A 21 3.91 -11.15 5.87
CA PHE A 21 2.78 -11.77 6.57
C PHE A 21 2.75 -11.43 8.05
N GLN A 22 3.89 -11.47 8.73
CA GLN A 22 3.99 -11.07 10.13
C GLN A 22 3.63 -9.58 10.30
N LEU A 23 4.10 -8.73 9.40
CA LEU A 23 3.75 -7.32 9.39
C LEU A 23 2.24 -7.16 9.18
N ALA A 24 1.65 -7.78 8.16
CA ALA A 24 0.21 -7.73 7.91
C ALA A 24 -0.61 -8.18 9.12
N ASN A 25 -0.19 -9.25 9.81
CA ASN A 25 -0.82 -9.71 11.04
C ASN A 25 -0.74 -8.67 12.17
N SER A 26 0.41 -8.02 12.34
CA SER A 26 0.56 -6.94 13.33
C SER A 26 -0.28 -5.70 13.00
N LEU A 27 -0.64 -5.50 11.73
CA LEU A 27 -1.39 -4.36 11.23
C LEU A 27 -2.90 -4.60 11.12
N GLN A 28 -3.41 -5.79 11.45
CA GLN A 28 -4.85 -6.06 11.40
C GLN A 28 -5.69 -5.10 12.26
N ASN A 29 -5.09 -4.54 13.33
CA ASN A 29 -5.72 -3.54 14.21
C ASN A 29 -5.19 -2.12 13.98
N ALA A 30 -4.39 -1.88 12.94
CA ALA A 30 -3.80 -0.57 12.67
C ALA A 30 -4.84 0.40 12.09
N ASN A 31 -4.75 1.67 12.47
CA ASN A 31 -5.60 2.73 11.92
C ASN A 31 -5.00 3.30 10.63
N PHE A 32 -5.44 2.79 9.48
CA PHE A 32 -5.01 3.26 8.16
C PHE A 32 -5.52 4.67 7.78
N LYS A 33 -6.29 5.33 8.66
CA LYS A 33 -6.69 6.73 8.50
C LYS A 33 -5.75 7.70 9.20
N ASP A 34 -4.87 7.20 10.07
CA ASP A 34 -3.88 8.01 10.75
C ASP A 34 -2.58 8.07 9.95
N GLU A 35 -2.20 9.29 9.57
CA GLU A 35 -1.00 9.58 8.77
C GLU A 35 0.26 8.99 9.42
N ASN A 36 0.38 9.12 10.74
CA ASN A 36 1.56 8.66 11.48
C ASN A 36 1.66 7.14 11.45
N THR A 37 0.53 6.45 11.64
CA THR A 37 0.44 4.99 11.53
C THR A 37 0.81 4.52 10.13
N VAL A 38 0.25 5.14 9.09
CA VAL A 38 0.54 4.80 7.68
C VAL A 38 2.01 5.03 7.33
N ARG A 39 2.57 6.18 7.74
CA ARG A 39 3.98 6.52 7.53
C ARG A 39 4.90 5.48 8.18
N GLY A 40 4.64 5.11 9.43
CA GLY A 40 5.40 4.08 10.14
C GLY A 40 5.35 2.71 9.45
N ILE A 41 4.23 2.34 8.84
CA ILE A 41 4.09 1.11 8.07
C ILE A 41 4.94 1.15 6.81
N ILE A 42 4.89 2.25 6.05
CA ILE A 42 5.65 2.41 4.80
C ILE A 42 7.15 2.30 5.08
N GLN A 43 7.63 2.90 6.17
CA GLN A 43 9.04 2.81 6.57
C GLN A 43 9.46 1.37 6.92
N ARG A 44 8.61 0.61 7.61
CA ARG A 44 8.90 -0.80 7.91
C ARG A 44 8.93 -1.65 6.65
N VAL A 45 7.99 -1.46 5.73
CA VAL A 45 7.97 -2.17 4.44
C VAL A 45 9.19 -1.81 3.60
N SER A 46 9.59 -0.55 3.56
CA SER A 46 10.74 -0.10 2.78
C SER A 46 12.06 -0.67 3.29
N GLN A 47 12.19 -0.82 4.61
CA GLN A 47 13.32 -1.51 5.25
C GLN A 47 13.35 -3.00 4.89
N ILE A 48 12.21 -3.70 4.97
CA ILE A 48 12.10 -5.12 4.59
C ILE A 48 12.44 -5.31 3.10
N ALA A 49 11.98 -4.40 2.24
CA ALA A 49 12.27 -4.43 0.82
C ALA A 49 13.66 -3.93 0.44
N ASN A 50 14.44 -3.42 1.42
CA ASN A 50 15.72 -2.75 1.20
C ASN A 50 15.65 -1.69 0.08
N LYS A 51 14.54 -0.92 0.05
CA LYS A 51 14.30 0.16 -0.91
C LYS A 51 14.27 1.49 -0.18
N ARG A 52 15.04 2.47 -0.68
CA ARG A 52 14.94 3.84 -0.18
C ARG A 52 13.66 4.49 -0.72
N VAL A 53 12.84 4.98 0.19
CA VAL A 53 11.66 5.81 -0.12
C VAL A 53 12.00 7.25 0.26
N PRO A 54 12.14 8.18 -0.69
CA PRO A 54 12.33 9.59 -0.38
C PRO A 54 11.06 10.18 0.24
N LYS A 55 11.20 11.22 1.07
CA LYS A 55 10.07 11.87 1.78
C LYS A 55 8.92 12.24 0.86
N GLU A 56 9.20 12.81 -0.30
CA GLU A 56 8.16 13.18 -1.27
C GLU A 56 7.34 11.97 -1.78
N LEU A 57 7.98 10.81 -1.93
CA LEU A 57 7.31 9.58 -2.34
C LEU A 57 6.52 8.99 -1.17
N GLU A 58 7.10 9.01 0.03
CA GLU A 58 6.43 8.61 1.27
C GLU A 58 5.15 9.43 1.47
N ASP A 59 5.23 10.76 1.39
CA ASP A 59 4.09 11.66 1.56
C ASP A 59 3.02 11.43 0.50
N LYS A 60 3.38 11.14 -0.76
CA LYS A 60 2.41 10.77 -1.81
C LYS A 60 1.70 9.44 -1.52
N ILE A 61 2.43 8.45 -1.01
CA ILE A 61 1.85 7.15 -0.65
C ILE A 61 0.93 7.31 0.55
N VAL A 62 1.36 8.06 1.57
CA VAL A 62 0.58 8.37 2.76
C VAL A 62 -0.69 9.15 2.39
N GLU A 63 -0.57 10.21 1.59
CA GLU A 63 -1.72 10.98 1.10
C GLU A 63 -2.67 10.07 0.35
N SER A 64 -2.17 9.22 -0.55
CA SER A 64 -3.02 8.27 -1.29
C SER A 64 -3.76 7.35 -0.34
N ILE A 65 -3.09 6.70 0.63
CA ILE A 65 -3.73 5.75 1.55
C ILE A 65 -4.74 6.44 2.49
N VAL A 66 -4.39 7.60 3.04
CA VAL A 66 -5.24 8.35 3.98
C VAL A 66 -6.43 9.00 3.25
N LYS A 67 -6.21 9.55 2.05
CA LYS A 67 -7.23 10.22 1.22
C LYS A 67 -8.15 9.23 0.49
N ASP A 68 -7.62 8.10 -0.01
CA ASP A 68 -8.41 7.01 -0.60
C ASP A 68 -9.09 6.11 0.43
N GLY A 69 -9.14 6.49 1.71
CA GLY A 69 -10.03 5.85 2.68
C GLY A 69 -11.50 5.79 2.21
N LYS A 70 -11.90 6.67 1.27
CA LYS A 70 -13.11 6.62 0.45
C LYS A 70 -12.90 7.51 -0.80
N LYS A 71 -12.86 6.95 -2.03
CA LYS A 71 -13.33 7.56 -3.31
C LYS A 71 -12.43 7.23 -4.55
N LEU A 72 -12.33 5.95 -4.90
CA LEU A 72 -12.78 5.57 -6.25
C LEU A 72 -14.28 5.25 -6.14
N ASP A 73 -15.05 6.30 -5.88
CA ASP A 73 -16.51 6.19 -5.93
C ASP A 73 -16.86 5.83 -7.36
N PHE A 74 -17.53 4.69 -7.56
CA PHE A 74 -18.01 4.25 -8.87
C PHE A 74 -18.75 5.39 -9.60
N ASN A 75 -19.37 6.30 -8.85
CA ASN A 75 -20.00 7.51 -9.36
C ASN A 75 -19.02 8.48 -10.06
N THR A 76 -17.80 8.62 -9.57
CA THR A 76 -16.75 9.46 -10.21
C THR A 76 -16.29 8.83 -11.52
N ILE A 77 -16.10 7.51 -11.55
CA ILE A 77 -15.76 6.75 -12.77
C ILE A 77 -16.89 6.87 -13.80
N ASN A 78 -18.15 6.71 -13.35
CA ASN A 78 -19.31 6.79 -14.22
C ASN A 78 -19.48 8.19 -14.83
N LYS A 79 -19.21 9.27 -14.08
CA LYS A 79 -19.24 10.65 -14.60
C LYS A 79 -18.15 10.92 -15.64
N MET A 80 -16.98 10.33 -15.48
CA MET A 80 -15.89 10.46 -16.47
C MET A 80 -16.19 9.66 -17.75
N MET A 81 -16.85 8.49 -17.64
CA MET A 81 -17.25 7.70 -18.82
C MET A 81 -18.43 8.31 -19.58
N ASN A 82 -19.39 8.96 -18.91
CA ASN A 82 -20.60 9.47 -19.56
C ASN A 82 -20.46 10.86 -20.20
N ASN A 83 -19.39 11.60 -19.91
CA ASN A 83 -19.12 12.91 -20.53
C ASN A 83 -18.41 12.81 -21.90
N GLY A 84 -18.40 11.62 -22.52
CA GLY A 84 -17.90 11.37 -23.87
C GLY A 84 -19.00 11.30 -24.95
N LYS A 85 -20.18 11.89 -24.72
CA LYS A 85 -21.20 12.12 -25.75
C LYS A 85 -21.21 13.56 -26.20
#